data_AF-A0A6L7S575-F1
#
_entry.id   AF-A0A6L7S575-F1
#
_cell.length_a   1.000
_cell.length_b   1.000
_cell.length_c   1.000
_cell.angle_alpha   90.00
_cell.angle_beta   90.00
_cell.angle_gamma   90.00
#
_symmetry.space_group_name_H-M   'P 1'
#
loop_
_entity.id
_entity.type
_entity.pdbx_description
1 polymer ?
#
loop_
_entity_poly.entity_id
_entity_poly.type
_entity_poly.pdbx_seq_one_letter_code
_entity_poly.pdbx_strand_id
1 'polypeptide(L)'
;MGSVVPGVAEVVRVIARDNGETVQVHGAEAARRLGLSTQAPTTPVYHTSASSRTIRIGNATVRMVHTSNRRRLQFAGEAAGLALAALWYLGRGNATPEAVARIEAAIGPDAFARLRSADMPAWMADALDAGAAVRG
;
A
#
# COMPACT_ATOMS: atom_id res chain seq x y z
N MET A 1 10.90 -5.86 -31.75
CA MET A 1 10.16 -5.19 -30.66
C MET A 1 10.16 -6.13 -29.47
N GLY A 2 11.04 -5.89 -28.50
CA GLY A 2 11.25 -6.82 -27.37
C GLY A 2 10.07 -6.75 -26.40
N SER A 3 9.45 -7.90 -26.15
CA SER A 3 8.36 -8.05 -25.19
C SER A 3 8.85 -7.62 -23.81
N VAL A 4 8.40 -6.46 -23.33
CA VAL A 4 8.62 -6.06 -21.94
C VAL A 4 7.86 -7.08 -21.09
N VAL A 5 8.60 -7.96 -20.40
CA VAL A 5 7.99 -8.91 -19.47
C VAL A 5 7.31 -8.06 -18.39
N PRO A 6 5.97 -8.16 -18.23
CA PRO A 6 5.27 -7.37 -17.24
C PRO A 6 5.81 -7.70 -15.85
N GLY A 7 6.07 -6.67 -15.05
CA GLY A 7 6.53 -6.87 -13.68
C GLY A 7 5.50 -7.64 -12.85
N VAL A 8 5.93 -8.35 -11.81
CA VAL A 8 5.04 -9.13 -10.93
C VAL A 8 3.83 -8.32 -10.45
N ALA A 9 4.01 -7.04 -10.13
CA ALA A 9 2.93 -6.15 -9.71
C ALA A 9 1.88 -5.90 -10.81
N GLU A 10 2.30 -5.83 -12.07
CA GLU A 10 1.41 -5.64 -13.20
C GLU A 10 0.58 -6.89 -13.46
N VAL A 11 1.22 -8.07 -13.46
CA VAL A 11 0.53 -9.35 -13.60
C VAL A 11 -0.50 -9.55 -12.48
N VAL A 12 -0.15 -9.23 -11.23
CA VAL A 12 -1.08 -9.28 -10.09
C VAL A 12 -2.28 -8.36 -10.31
N ARG A 13 -2.08 -7.13 -10.80
CA ARG A 13 -3.18 -6.19 -11.10
C ARG A 13 -4.10 -6.71 -12.20
N VAL A 14 -3.54 -7.30 -13.25
CA VAL A 14 -4.33 -7.87 -14.35
C VAL A 14 -5.18 -9.04 -13.84
N ILE A 15 -4.59 -9.97 -13.09
CA ILE A 15 -5.30 -11.11 -12.49
C ILE A 15 -6.43 -10.62 -11.57
N ALA A 16 -6.17 -9.59 -10.76
CA ALA A 16 -7.16 -9.04 -9.86
C ALA A 16 -8.35 -8.42 -10.61
N ARG A 17 -8.06 -7.63 -11.65
CA ARG A 17 -9.08 -7.02 -12.51
C ARG A 17 -9.94 -8.06 -13.20
N ASP A 18 -9.32 -9.11 -13.75
CA ASP A 18 -10.02 -10.20 -14.44
C ASP A 18 -10.97 -10.95 -13.51
N ASN A 19 -10.55 -11.18 -12.26
CA ASN A 19 -11.35 -11.84 -11.23
C ASN A 19 -12.35 -10.91 -10.50
N GLY A 20 -12.39 -9.62 -10.83
CA GLY A 20 -13.24 -8.64 -10.15
C GLY A 20 -12.89 -8.43 -8.67
N GLU A 21 -11.64 -8.68 -8.28
CA GLU A 21 -11.16 -8.51 -6.90
C GLU A 21 -10.26 -7.28 -6.76
N THR A 22 -10.21 -6.73 -5.55
CA THR A 22 -9.31 -5.62 -5.22
C THR A 22 -8.04 -6.17 -4.59
N VAL A 23 -6.88 -5.77 -5.12
CA VAL A 23 -5.57 -6.14 -4.58
C VAL A 23 -4.78 -4.92 -4.18
N GLN A 24 -4.22 -4.95 -2.97
CA GLN A 24 -3.35 -3.91 -2.45
C GLN A 24 -2.01 -4.52 -2.04
N VAL A 25 -0.92 -3.79 -2.27
CA VAL A 25 0.39 -4.25 -1.81
C VAL A 25 0.42 -4.36 -0.29
N HIS A 26 1.11 -5.38 0.24
CA HIS A 26 1.25 -5.53 1.68
C HIS A 26 1.97 -4.32 2.31
N GLY A 27 1.55 -3.94 3.52
CA GLY A 27 2.02 -2.71 4.14
C GLY A 27 3.52 -2.66 4.44
N ALA A 28 4.17 -3.80 4.68
CA ALA A 28 5.65 -3.85 4.80
C ALA A 28 6.37 -3.44 3.50
N GLU A 29 5.88 -3.93 2.36
CA GLU A 29 6.42 -3.54 1.05
C GLU A 29 6.06 -2.08 0.72
N ALA A 30 4.88 -1.62 1.15
CA ALA A 30 4.50 -0.21 1.02
C ALA A 30 5.44 0.71 1.82
N ALA A 31 5.71 0.37 3.08
CA ALA A 31 6.64 1.09 3.93
C ALA A 31 8.06 1.11 3.32
N ARG A 32 8.51 0.00 2.73
CA ARG A 32 9.79 -0.05 2.03
C ARG A 32 9.84 0.87 0.82
N ARG A 33 8.81 0.85 -0.03
CA ARG A 33 8.73 1.73 -1.22
C ARG A 33 8.69 3.20 -0.87
N LEU A 34 8.17 3.56 0.30
CA LEU A 34 8.13 4.93 0.81
C LEU A 34 9.36 5.30 1.67
N GLY A 35 10.38 4.42 1.76
CA GLY A 35 11.59 4.68 2.55
C GLY A 35 11.37 4.71 4.06
N LEU A 36 10.26 4.16 4.54
CA LEU A 36 9.89 4.09 5.97
C LEU A 36 10.43 2.82 6.65
N SER A 37 10.83 1.83 5.86
CA SER A 37 11.47 0.60 6.32
C SER A 37 12.52 0.15 5.30
N THR A 38 13.56 -0.52 5.76
CA THR A 38 14.56 -1.17 4.90
C THR A 38 14.30 -2.66 4.72
N GLN A 39 13.36 -3.23 5.48
CA GLN A 39 13.09 -4.66 5.48
C GLN A 39 12.22 -5.04 4.29
N ALA A 40 12.80 -5.71 3.30
CA ALA A 40 12.07 -6.29 2.18
C ALA A 40 11.54 -7.68 2.56
N PRO A 41 10.26 -7.97 2.30
CA PRO A 41 9.78 -9.35 2.40
C PRO A 41 10.46 -10.20 1.33
N THR A 42 10.90 -11.40 1.71
CA THR A 42 11.55 -12.36 0.80
C THR A 42 10.62 -12.86 -0.31
N THR A 43 9.30 -12.75 -0.09
CA THR A 43 8.25 -13.14 -1.04
C THR A 43 7.29 -11.96 -1.21
N PRO A 44 6.93 -11.56 -2.43
CA PRO A 44 5.90 -10.54 -2.64
C PRO A 44 4.56 -10.95 -2.00
N VAL A 45 4.00 -10.07 -1.18
CA VAL A 45 2.71 -10.27 -0.52
C VAL A 45 1.74 -9.15 -0.91
N TYR A 46 0.50 -9.53 -1.18
CA TYR A 46 -0.61 -8.62 -1.48
C TYR A 46 -1.79 -8.96 -0.59
N HIS A 47 -2.54 -7.95 -0.15
CA HIS A 47 -3.87 -8.14 0.39
C HIS A 47 -4.89 -8.20 -0.74
N THR A 48 -5.88 -9.09 -0.64
CA THR A 48 -6.96 -9.23 -1.61
C THR A 48 -8.33 -9.27 -0.93
N SER A 49 -9.36 -8.79 -1.63
CA SER A 49 -10.76 -8.97 -1.21
C SER A 49 -11.26 -10.40 -1.42
N ALA A 50 -10.58 -11.21 -2.24
CA ALA A 50 -10.92 -12.60 -2.52
C ALA A 50 -10.23 -13.57 -1.56
N SER A 51 -10.40 -14.88 -1.77
CA SER A 51 -9.77 -15.91 -0.95
C SER A 51 -8.23 -15.85 -0.99
N SER A 52 -7.62 -16.18 0.14
CA SER A 52 -6.17 -16.30 0.25
C SER A 52 -5.68 -17.39 -0.69
N ARG A 53 -4.66 -17.07 -1.49
CA ARG A 53 -4.06 -18.00 -2.45
C ARG A 53 -2.63 -17.63 -2.77
N THR A 54 -1.88 -18.59 -3.29
CA THR A 54 -0.53 -18.38 -3.80
C THR A 54 -0.56 -18.55 -5.31
N ILE A 55 -0.01 -17.59 -6.03
CA ILE A 55 0.11 -17.64 -7.49
C ILE A 55 1.58 -17.66 -7.90
N ARG A 56 1.88 -18.31 -9.02
CA ARG A 56 3.23 -18.35 -9.59
C ARG A 56 3.27 -17.50 -10.85
N ILE A 57 4.16 -16.52 -10.88
CA ILE A 57 4.36 -15.59 -12.00
C ILE A 57 5.80 -15.76 -12.46
N GLY A 58 6.00 -16.49 -13.56
CA GLY A 58 7.32 -16.93 -13.99
C GLY A 58 8.02 -17.74 -12.88
N ASN A 59 9.19 -17.26 -12.44
CA ASN A 59 9.95 -17.86 -11.34
C ASN A 59 9.58 -17.32 -9.96
N ALA A 60 8.74 -16.28 -9.88
CA ALA A 60 8.32 -15.68 -8.62
C ALA A 60 7.07 -16.36 -8.05
N THR A 61 7.08 -16.61 -6.75
CA THR A 61 5.89 -17.01 -5.99
C THR A 61 5.32 -15.76 -5.32
N VAL A 62 4.02 -15.51 -5.47
CA VAL A 62 3.32 -14.37 -4.88
C VAL A 62 2.21 -14.85 -3.98
N ARG A 63 2.16 -14.30 -2.76
CA ARG A 63 1.13 -14.61 -1.77
C ARG A 63 0.05 -13.54 -1.79
N MET A 64 -1.19 -13.97 -1.99
CA MET A 64 -2.38 -13.13 -1.87
C MET A 64 -3.08 -13.52 -0.58
N VAL A 65 -3.23 -12.56 0.33
CA VAL A 65 -3.76 -12.76 1.67
C VAL A 65 -5.10 -12.06 1.75
N HIS A 66 -6.16 -12.83 2.00
CA HIS A 66 -7.50 -12.29 2.18
C HIS A 66 -7.53 -11.25 3.31
N THR A 67 -8.24 -10.15 3.09
CA THR A 67 -8.64 -9.24 4.15
C THR A 67 -10.12 -8.89 4.02
N SER A 68 -10.86 -9.08 5.10
CA SER A 68 -12.25 -8.63 5.22
C SER A 68 -12.35 -7.12 5.47
N ASN A 69 -11.25 -6.48 5.87
CA ASN A 69 -11.22 -5.06 6.18
C ASN A 69 -11.07 -4.22 4.90
N ARG A 70 -12.20 -3.80 4.33
CA ARG A 70 -12.25 -2.97 3.11
C ARG A 70 -11.50 -1.64 3.24
N ARG A 71 -11.34 -1.10 4.46
CA ARG A 71 -10.58 0.14 4.69
C ARG A 71 -9.11 0.01 4.27
N ARG A 72 -8.56 -1.22 4.26
CA ARG A 72 -7.17 -1.47 3.82
C ARG A 72 -6.99 -1.56 2.30
N LEU A 73 -8.09 -1.69 1.56
CA LEU A 73 -8.08 -1.90 0.11
C LEU A 73 -8.50 -0.64 -0.67
N GLN A 74 -8.66 0.50 0.00
CA GLN A 74 -9.00 1.75 -0.65
C GLN A 74 -7.86 2.23 -1.55
N PHE A 75 -8.23 2.88 -2.66
CA PHE A 75 -7.30 3.47 -3.64
C PHE A 75 -6.27 2.46 -4.16
N ALA A 76 -6.74 1.22 -4.37
CA ALA A 76 -5.88 0.13 -4.76
C ALA A 76 -5.16 0.40 -6.09
N GLY A 77 -3.83 0.29 -6.08
CA GLY A 77 -2.99 0.61 -7.23
C GLY A 77 -2.62 2.10 -7.39
N GLU A 78 -3.17 2.99 -6.55
CA GLU A 78 -2.80 4.40 -6.50
C GLU A 78 -1.73 4.67 -5.42
N ALA A 79 -1.04 5.82 -5.52
CA ALA A 79 -0.07 6.26 -4.52
C ALA A 79 -0.72 6.49 -3.13
N ALA A 80 -1.97 6.94 -3.09
CA ALA A 80 -2.75 7.06 -1.86
C ALA A 80 -2.97 5.69 -1.18
N GLY A 81 -3.30 4.65 -1.95
CA GLY A 81 -3.45 3.30 -1.42
C GLY A 81 -2.13 2.73 -0.90
N LEU A 82 -1.01 3.03 -1.58
CA LEU A 82 0.33 2.68 -1.12
C LEU A 82 0.61 3.29 0.27
N ALA A 83 0.39 4.59 0.42
CA ALA A 83 0.55 5.28 1.69
C ALA A 83 -0.37 4.73 2.80
N LEU A 84 -1.64 4.48 2.47
CA LEU A 84 -2.61 3.88 3.39
C LEU A 84 -2.14 2.52 3.90
N ALA A 85 -1.66 1.66 3.00
CA ALA A 85 -1.12 0.35 3.37
C ALA A 85 0.13 0.47 4.27
N ALA A 86 0.99 1.45 4.02
CA ALA A 86 2.16 1.71 4.87
C ALA A 86 1.76 2.17 6.27
N LEU A 87 0.79 3.09 6.39
CA LEU A 87 0.28 3.55 7.68
C LEU A 87 -0.35 2.41 8.50
N TRP A 88 -1.12 1.54 7.85
CA TRP A 88 -1.66 0.33 8.48
C TRP A 88 -0.58 -0.61 9.03
N TYR A 89 0.59 -0.66 8.37
CA TYR A 89 1.71 -1.48 8.81
C TYR A 89 2.52 -0.84 9.93
N LEU A 90 2.78 0.47 9.85
CA LEU A 90 3.43 1.23 10.91
C LEU A 90 2.63 1.17 12.22
N GLY A 91 1.31 1.31 12.11
CA GLY A 91 0.41 1.40 13.26
C GLY A 91 0.57 2.72 14.03
N ARG A 92 -0.28 2.92 15.04
CA ARG A 92 -0.36 4.17 15.81
C ARG A 92 0.99 4.60 16.41
N GLY A 93 1.79 3.66 16.90
CA GLY A 93 3.05 3.96 17.59
C GLY A 93 4.17 4.44 16.66
N ASN A 94 4.12 4.13 15.35
CA ASN A 94 5.19 4.46 14.41
C ASN A 94 4.76 5.43 13.30
N ALA A 95 3.49 5.85 13.28
CA ALA A 95 3.00 6.90 12.39
C ALA A 95 3.37 8.29 12.92
N THR A 96 4.68 8.55 13.08
CA THR A 96 5.20 9.82 13.61
C THR A 96 5.07 10.94 12.58
N PRO A 97 5.15 12.22 13.00
CA PRO A 97 5.14 13.36 12.08
C PRO A 97 6.21 13.25 10.98
N GLU A 98 7.40 12.74 11.30
CA GLU A 98 8.48 12.53 10.33
C GLU A 98 8.13 11.44 9.31
N ALA A 99 7.48 10.35 9.76
CA ALA A 99 7.01 9.30 8.86
C ALA A 99 5.95 9.85 7.90
N VAL A 100 5.01 10.65 8.40
CA VAL A 100 3.97 11.31 7.59
C VAL A 100 4.58 12.29 6.60
N ALA A 101 5.55 13.11 7.01
CA ALA A 101 6.23 14.04 6.13
C ALA A 101 6.97 13.33 4.99
N ARG A 102 7.58 12.17 5.25
CA ARG A 102 8.20 11.32 4.21
C ARG A 102 7.16 10.73 3.27
N ILE A 103 6.02 10.27 3.79
CA ILE A 103 4.92 9.78 2.97
C ILE A 103 4.45 10.87 2.01
N GLU A 104 4.15 12.06 2.52
CA GLU A 104 3.69 13.20 1.71
C GLU A 104 4.72 13.58 0.64
N ALA A 105 6.00 13.67 1.01
CA ALA A 105 7.08 13.97 0.06
C ALA A 105 7.21 12.90 -1.04
N ALA A 106 6.97 11.63 -0.71
CA ALA A 106 7.10 10.52 -1.65
C ALA A 106 5.92 10.39 -2.62
N ILE A 107 4.69 10.69 -2.17
CA ILE A 107 3.48 10.53 -3.00
C ILE A 107 3.01 11.83 -3.66
N GLY A 108 3.47 12.99 -3.16
CA GLY A 108 3.08 14.31 -3.62
C GLY A 108 1.76 14.80 -3.01
N PRO A 109 1.49 16.12 -3.11
CA PRO A 109 0.37 16.76 -2.42
C PRO A 109 -1.01 16.26 -2.87
N ASP A 110 -1.21 16.00 -4.17
CA ASP A 110 -2.49 15.52 -4.70
C ASP A 110 -2.85 14.13 -4.18
N ALA A 111 -1.88 13.21 -4.20
CA ALA A 111 -2.07 11.87 -3.64
C ALA A 111 -2.20 11.89 -2.11
N PHE A 112 -1.57 12.85 -1.44
CA PHE A 112 -1.74 13.04 0.00
C PHE A 112 -3.12 13.59 0.37
N ALA A 113 -3.66 14.53 -0.41
CA ALA A 113 -5.05 14.97 -0.29
C ALA A 113 -6.01 13.80 -0.54
N ARG A 114 -5.73 12.96 -1.55
CA ARG A 114 -6.49 11.73 -1.81
C ARG A 114 -6.43 10.77 -0.64
N LEU A 115 -5.26 10.55 -0.05
CA LEU A 115 -5.08 9.74 1.16
C LEU A 115 -5.95 10.24 2.32
N ARG A 116 -5.99 11.55 2.58
CA ARG A 116 -6.86 12.14 3.62
C ARG A 116 -8.36 11.88 3.41
N SER A 117 -8.78 11.58 2.18
CA SER A 117 -10.18 11.23 1.88
C SER A 117 -10.54 9.75 2.18
N ALA A 118 -9.59 8.93 2.62
CA ALA A 118 -9.87 7.52 2.93
C ALA A 118 -10.71 7.37 4.20
N ASP A 119 -11.56 6.34 4.25
CA ASP A 119 -12.15 5.86 5.50
C ASP A 119 -11.06 5.19 6.36
N MET A 120 -10.54 5.89 7.37
CA MET A 120 -9.46 5.44 8.23
C MET A 120 -9.81 5.59 9.72
N PRO A 121 -9.17 4.82 10.62
CA PRO A 121 -9.34 5.01 12.05
C PRO A 121 -8.90 6.40 12.50
N ALA A 122 -9.51 6.92 13.56
CA ALA A 122 -9.20 8.26 14.11
C ALA A 122 -7.70 8.49 14.32
N TRP A 123 -6.98 7.50 14.87
CA TRP A 123 -5.55 7.63 15.11
C TRP A 123 -4.72 7.90 13.84
N MET A 124 -5.18 7.43 12.68
CA MET A 124 -4.48 7.64 11.43
C MET A 124 -4.75 9.05 10.91
N ALA A 125 -5.99 9.54 11.04
CA ALA A 125 -6.32 10.93 10.75
C ALA A 125 -5.52 11.88 11.65
N ASP A 126 -5.50 11.63 12.96
CA ASP A 126 -4.71 12.40 13.93
C ASP A 126 -3.23 12.47 13.54
N ALA A 127 -2.66 11.34 13.09
CA ALA A 127 -1.26 11.29 12.65
C ALA A 127 -1.02 12.14 11.39
N LEU A 128 -1.94 12.09 10.42
CA LEU A 128 -1.85 12.92 9.20
C LEU A 128 -1.94 14.42 9.50
N ASP A 129 -2.79 14.80 10.46
CA ASP A 129 -2.95 16.19 10.89
C ASP A 129 -1.74 16.68 11.68
N ALA A 130 -1.23 15.87 12.62
CA ALA A 130 -0.01 16.17 13.36
C ALA A 130 1.21 16.34 12.43
N GLY A 131 1.33 15.49 11.41
CA GLY A 131 2.40 15.61 10.41
C GLY A 131 2.32 16.89 9.57
N ALA A 132 1.11 17.38 9.29
CA ALA A 132 0.90 18.64 8.58
C ALA A 132 1.22 19.86 9.44
N ALA A 133 0.94 19.81 10.74
CA ALA A 133 1.17 20.91 11.68
C ALA A 133 2.66 21.23 11.90
N VAL A 134 3.56 20.24 11.78
CA VAL A 134 5.03 20.43 11.94
C VAL A 134 5.66 21.25 10.79
N ARG A 135 4.90 21.53 9.71
CA ARG A 135 5.33 22.37 8.59
C ARG A 135 4.97 23.86 8.73
N GLY A 136 4.13 24.23 9.69
CA GLY A 136 3.69 25.62 9.95
C GLY A 136 4.54 26.29 11.02
#